data_AF-A0AAN7EPY1-F1
#
_entry.id   AF-A0AAN7EPY1-F1
#
_cell.length_a   1.000
_cell.length_b   1.000
_cell.length_c   1.000
_cell.angle_alpha   90.00
_cell.angle_beta   90.00
_cell.angle_gamma   90.00
#
_symmetry.space_group_name_H-M   'P 1'
#
loop_
_entity.id
_entity.type
_entity.pdbx_description
1 polymer ?
#
loop_
_entity_poly.entity_id
_entity_poly.type
_entity_poly.pdbx_seq_one_letter_code
_entity_poly.pdbx_strand_id
1 'polypeptide(L)'
;MKLDHNNYDDDDDDNDDEAHKMCLAIIDRDVSNGDDCNGEDLFSPPLNFAMVDNGIFRSGFPDSANFSFLQTLGLRSIICLCPEPYPEANMEFLKSNGIKLFQFGIEGYKEPFVNIPQDTIREALKVVLDVRNHPVLIHCKRGKHRTGCLVGCFRKLQRWCLTSVFDEYQRFAAAKARVTDQRFMELFDVSSLKHLPMSFSCSRR
;
A
#
# COMPACT_ATOMS: atom_id res chain seq x y z
N MET A 1 -40.00 10.09 5.70
CA MET A 1 -39.34 10.98 4.73
C MET A 1 -38.02 10.33 4.37
N LYS A 2 -37.91 9.80 3.15
CA LYS A 2 -36.64 9.30 2.60
C LYS A 2 -35.93 10.51 2.00
N LEU A 3 -34.74 10.82 2.48
CA LEU A 3 -33.87 11.82 1.88
C LEU A 3 -32.91 11.08 0.95
N ASP A 4 -33.26 11.07 -0.33
CA ASP A 4 -32.37 10.68 -1.41
C ASP A 4 -31.17 11.64 -1.39
N HIS A 5 -29.99 11.10 -1.07
CA HIS A 5 -28.73 11.85 -1.14
C HIS A 5 -28.08 11.54 -2.48
N ASN A 6 -28.12 12.54 -3.36
CA ASN A 6 -27.48 12.55 -4.65
C ASN A 6 -25.98 12.23 -4.52
N ASN A 7 -25.55 11.21 -5.27
CA ASN A 7 -24.16 10.97 -5.62
C ASN A 7 -23.62 12.21 -6.34
N TYR A 8 -22.76 12.96 -5.67
CA TYR A 8 -21.78 13.82 -6.33
C TYR A 8 -20.52 12.98 -6.53
N ASP A 9 -20.54 12.19 -7.60
CA ASP A 9 -19.35 11.64 -8.22
C ASP A 9 -18.62 12.80 -8.90
N ASP A 10 -17.71 13.47 -8.17
CA ASP A 10 -16.79 14.48 -8.72
C ASP A 10 -15.40 13.86 -8.92
N ASP A 11 -15.21 13.30 -10.12
CA ASP A 11 -14.12 13.35 -11.12
C ASP A 11 -12.74 13.98 -10.79
N ASP A 12 -12.23 13.90 -9.57
CA ASP A 12 -10.88 14.39 -9.21
C ASP A 12 -9.81 13.28 -9.14
N ASP A 13 -10.18 12.01 -9.37
CA ASP A 13 -9.24 10.87 -9.39
C ASP A 13 -8.57 10.68 -10.76
N ASP A 14 -9.20 11.13 -11.86
CA ASP A 14 -8.72 10.91 -13.24
C ASP A 14 -7.47 11.72 -13.59
N ASN A 15 -7.28 12.89 -12.96
CA ASN A 15 -6.19 13.79 -13.35
C ASN A 15 -4.80 13.27 -12.92
N ASP A 16 -4.75 12.47 -11.83
CA ASP A 16 -3.51 11.80 -11.41
C ASP A 16 -3.24 10.52 -12.25
N ASP A 17 -4.29 9.88 -12.76
CA ASP A 17 -4.18 8.72 -13.66
C ASP A 17 -3.65 9.16 -15.05
N GLU A 18 -4.07 10.33 -15.55
CA GLU A 18 -3.52 10.92 -16.78
C GLU A 18 -2.06 11.40 -16.60
N ALA A 19 -1.69 11.96 -15.44
CA ALA A 19 -0.30 12.30 -15.16
C ALA A 19 0.61 11.06 -15.08
N HIS A 20 0.12 9.96 -14.51
CA HIS A 20 0.84 8.68 -14.47
C HIS A 20 0.96 8.05 -15.87
N LYS A 21 -0.12 8.02 -16.65
CA LYS A 21 -0.08 7.59 -18.06
C LYS A 21 0.87 8.44 -18.89
N MET A 22 0.90 9.76 -18.66
CA MET A 22 1.80 10.66 -19.37
C MET A 22 3.26 10.41 -19.00
N CYS A 23 3.58 10.16 -17.72
CA CYS A 23 4.93 9.76 -17.33
C CYS A 23 5.35 8.41 -17.95
N LEU A 24 4.47 7.41 -17.98
CA LEU A 24 4.73 6.14 -18.66
C LEU A 24 4.96 6.33 -20.17
N ALA A 25 4.15 7.17 -20.82
CA ALA A 25 4.29 7.47 -22.25
C ALA A 25 5.54 8.29 -22.59
N ILE A 26 6.09 9.06 -21.64
CA ILE A 26 7.37 9.77 -21.80
C ILE A 26 8.54 8.77 -21.74
N ILE A 27 8.48 7.77 -20.84
CA ILE A 27 9.50 6.71 -20.74
C ILE A 27 9.57 5.90 -22.04
N ASP A 28 8.43 5.60 -22.67
CA ASP A 28 8.39 4.88 -23.96
C ASP A 28 8.96 5.68 -25.15
N ARG A 29 8.99 7.02 -25.05
CA ARG A 29 9.38 7.90 -26.17
C ARG A 29 10.88 8.10 -26.33
N ASP A 30 11.68 7.79 -25.30
CA ASP A 30 13.15 7.93 -25.35
C ASP A 30 13.87 6.68 -25.90
N VAL A 31 13.15 5.59 -26.24
CA VAL A 31 13.74 4.33 -26.77
C VAL A 31 13.66 4.23 -28.29
N SER A 32 13.99 5.31 -29.01
CA SER A 32 14.17 5.22 -30.47
C SER A 32 15.40 5.98 -30.95
N ASN A 33 16.57 5.45 -30.60
CA ASN A 33 17.76 5.46 -31.44
C ASN A 33 18.67 4.29 -31.02
N GLY A 34 19.06 3.47 -32.01
CA GLY A 34 19.54 2.10 -31.82
C GLY A 34 20.86 1.93 -31.09
N ASP A 35 21.06 0.76 -30.48
CA ASP A 35 22.06 -0.24 -30.86
C ASP A 35 21.83 -1.52 -30.05
N ASP A 36 22.27 -2.68 -30.53
CA ASP A 36 22.06 -4.01 -29.93
C ASP A 36 22.55 -4.13 -28.47
N CYS A 37 21.64 -4.34 -27.51
CA CYS A 37 21.97 -4.91 -26.20
C CYS A 37 20.79 -5.70 -25.61
N ASN A 38 21.07 -6.93 -25.17
CA ASN A 38 20.18 -7.91 -24.51
C ASN A 38 18.94 -7.29 -23.87
N GLY A 39 17.74 -7.76 -24.23
CA GLY A 39 16.46 -7.30 -23.68
C GLY A 39 16.49 -7.29 -22.15
N GLU A 40 16.75 -6.12 -21.59
CA GLU A 40 16.66 -5.89 -20.16
C GLU A 40 15.17 -5.92 -19.82
N ASP A 41 14.73 -6.98 -19.15
CA ASP A 41 13.36 -7.06 -18.61
C ASP A 41 13.12 -5.80 -17.78
N LEU A 42 12.31 -4.87 -18.30
CA LEU A 42 12.04 -3.60 -17.64
C LEU A 42 11.24 -3.87 -16.36
N PHE A 43 11.92 -3.86 -15.22
CA PHE A 43 11.32 -4.06 -13.91
C PHE A 43 10.70 -2.76 -13.41
N SER A 44 9.41 -2.57 -13.67
CA SER A 44 8.66 -1.39 -13.22
C SER A 44 8.00 -1.64 -11.86
N PRO A 45 8.47 -1.03 -10.76
CA PRO A 45 7.82 -1.19 -9.47
C PRO A 45 6.43 -0.54 -9.48
N PRO A 46 5.47 -1.04 -8.66
CA PRO A 46 4.17 -0.42 -8.55
C PRO A 46 4.25 1.03 -8.06
N LEU A 47 3.21 1.81 -8.32
CA LEU A 47 3.05 3.17 -7.81
C LEU A 47 3.35 3.22 -6.30
N ASN A 48 4.10 4.22 -5.83
CA ASN A 48 4.40 4.42 -4.41
C ASN A 48 5.05 3.20 -3.72
N PHE A 49 5.74 2.34 -4.47
CA PHE A 49 6.46 1.20 -3.90
C PHE A 49 7.63 1.64 -3.00
N ALA A 50 7.73 1.04 -1.82
CA ALA A 50 8.88 1.20 -0.93
C ALA A 50 8.99 0.04 0.07
N MET A 51 10.18 -0.17 0.61
CA MET A 51 10.38 -1.03 1.79
C MET A 51 9.97 -0.28 3.06
N VAL A 52 9.15 -0.90 3.89
CA VAL A 52 8.77 -0.39 5.22
C VAL A 52 9.75 -0.91 6.26
N ASP A 53 9.99 -2.22 6.25
CA ASP A 53 10.96 -2.89 7.12
C ASP A 53 11.43 -4.17 6.41
N ASN A 54 12.39 -4.88 7.01
CA ASN A 54 12.90 -6.11 6.45
C ASN A 54 11.77 -7.13 6.22
N GLY A 55 11.50 -7.44 4.95
CA GLY A 55 10.42 -8.35 4.53
C GLY A 55 9.03 -7.73 4.51
N ILE A 56 8.89 -6.42 4.73
CA ILE A 56 7.62 -5.70 4.69
C ILE A 56 7.72 -4.57 3.66
N PHE A 57 6.90 -4.65 2.63
CA PHE A 57 6.83 -3.66 1.55
C PHE A 57 5.49 -2.94 1.55
N ARG A 58 5.46 -1.75 0.97
CA ARG A 58 4.24 -0.97 0.71
C ARG A 58 4.17 -0.59 -0.76
N SER A 59 2.96 -0.41 -1.28
CA SER A 59 2.71 0.21 -2.59
C SER A 59 1.27 0.73 -2.75
N GLY A 60 1.00 1.35 -3.89
CA GLY A 60 -0.31 1.43 -4.52
C GLY A 60 -0.70 0.11 -5.19
N PHE A 61 -1.82 0.13 -5.92
CA PHE A 61 -2.38 -1.07 -6.51
C PHE A 61 -1.46 -1.60 -7.62
N PRO A 62 -0.98 -2.85 -7.53
CA PRO A 62 -0.15 -3.41 -8.59
C PRO A 62 -0.94 -3.68 -9.86
N ASP A 63 -0.38 -3.35 -11.01
CA ASP A 63 -0.89 -3.75 -12.32
C ASP A 63 -0.04 -4.86 -12.95
N SER A 64 -0.45 -5.32 -14.12
CA SER A 64 0.25 -6.37 -14.86
C SER A 64 1.67 -5.97 -15.28
N ALA A 65 1.94 -4.68 -15.50
CA ALA A 65 3.27 -4.20 -15.84
C ALA A 65 4.24 -4.32 -14.65
N ASN A 66 3.73 -4.40 -13.43
CA ASN A 66 4.55 -4.58 -12.23
C ASN A 66 4.84 -6.04 -11.86
N PHE A 67 4.21 -7.01 -12.51
CA PHE A 67 4.28 -8.42 -12.10
C PHE A 67 5.70 -8.99 -12.18
N SER A 68 6.47 -8.63 -13.21
CA SER A 68 7.89 -9.00 -13.34
C SER A 68 8.69 -8.54 -12.13
N PHE A 69 8.50 -7.27 -11.71
CA PHE A 69 9.16 -6.72 -10.52
C PHE A 69 8.70 -7.43 -9.25
N LEU A 70 7.39 -7.66 -9.07
CA LEU A 70 6.88 -8.33 -7.87
C LEU A 70 7.39 -9.77 -7.71
N GLN A 71 7.65 -10.48 -8.81
CA GLN A 71 8.27 -11.81 -8.77
C GLN A 71 9.67 -11.78 -8.15
N THR A 72 10.45 -10.72 -8.43
CA THR A 72 11.81 -10.59 -7.88
C THR A 72 11.83 -10.48 -6.36
N LEU A 73 10.73 -9.99 -5.76
CA LEU A 73 10.62 -9.82 -4.30
C LEU A 73 10.39 -11.13 -3.55
N GLY A 74 10.00 -12.21 -4.26
CA GLY A 74 9.68 -13.50 -3.64
C GLY A 74 8.56 -13.39 -2.59
N LEU A 75 7.54 -12.57 -2.87
CA LEU A 75 6.44 -12.33 -1.94
C LEU A 75 5.75 -13.64 -1.56
N ARG A 76 5.46 -13.79 -0.28
CA ARG A 76 4.66 -14.90 0.25
C ARG A 76 3.21 -14.50 0.47
N SER A 77 2.96 -13.22 0.73
CA SER A 77 1.62 -12.71 0.93
C SER A 77 1.45 -11.26 0.48
N ILE A 78 0.20 -10.90 0.23
CA ILE A 78 -0.24 -9.53 -0.05
C ILE A 78 -1.39 -9.16 0.88
N ILE A 79 -1.34 -7.96 1.43
CA ILE A 79 -2.41 -7.32 2.20
C ILE A 79 -3.05 -6.24 1.31
N CYS A 80 -4.30 -6.46 0.93
CA CYS A 80 -5.09 -5.50 0.16
C CYS A 80 -6.10 -4.80 1.09
N LEU A 81 -6.02 -3.47 1.16
CA LEU A 81 -6.90 -2.64 2.00
C LEU A 81 -8.13 -2.10 1.24
N CYS A 82 -8.35 -2.57 0.01
CA CYS A 82 -9.45 -2.18 -0.86
C CYS A 82 -10.68 -3.09 -0.62
N PRO A 83 -11.91 -2.54 -0.51
CA PRO A 83 -13.13 -3.35 -0.42
C PRO A 83 -13.50 -3.99 -1.76
N GLU A 84 -13.01 -3.45 -2.87
CA GLU A 84 -13.31 -3.92 -4.21
C GLU A 84 -12.73 -5.33 -4.45
N PRO A 85 -13.43 -6.20 -5.19
CA PRO A 85 -12.91 -7.52 -5.53
C PRO A 85 -11.59 -7.41 -6.31
N TYR A 86 -10.66 -8.31 -6.01
CA TYR A 86 -9.35 -8.31 -6.66
C TYR A 86 -9.48 -8.70 -8.14
N PRO A 87 -8.86 -7.96 -9.09
CA PRO A 87 -8.94 -8.25 -10.52
C PRO A 87 -8.47 -9.66 -10.86
N GLU A 88 -9.08 -10.27 -11.86
CA GLU A 88 -8.83 -11.67 -12.25
C GLU A 88 -7.36 -11.91 -12.64
N ALA A 89 -6.78 -11.02 -13.46
CA ALA A 89 -5.38 -11.09 -13.86
C ALA A 89 -4.42 -11.09 -12.65
N ASN A 90 -4.68 -10.24 -11.67
CA ASN A 90 -3.89 -10.21 -10.44
C ASN A 90 -4.11 -11.48 -9.61
N MET A 91 -5.35 -11.97 -9.51
CA MET A 91 -5.64 -13.23 -8.80
C MET A 91 -4.93 -14.43 -9.42
N GLU A 92 -4.86 -14.50 -10.75
CA GLU A 92 -4.12 -15.53 -11.47
C GLU A 92 -2.61 -15.42 -11.19
N PHE A 93 -2.06 -14.21 -11.21
CA PHE A 93 -0.67 -13.97 -10.81
C PHE A 93 -0.38 -14.46 -9.38
N LEU A 94 -1.26 -14.15 -8.41
CA LEU A 94 -1.07 -14.62 -7.03
C LEU A 94 -1.09 -16.14 -6.92
N LYS A 95 -2.03 -16.80 -7.61
CA LYS A 95 -2.13 -18.27 -7.63
C LYS A 95 -0.88 -18.91 -8.24
N SER A 96 -0.43 -18.42 -9.38
CA SER A 96 0.73 -18.95 -10.10
C SER A 96 2.04 -18.82 -9.32
N ASN A 97 2.16 -17.79 -8.47
CA ASN A 97 3.33 -17.56 -7.63
C ASN A 97 3.17 -18.05 -6.18
N GLY A 98 2.04 -18.71 -5.84
CA GLY A 98 1.78 -19.22 -4.49
C GLY A 98 1.62 -18.13 -3.42
N ILE A 99 1.18 -16.94 -3.81
CA ILE A 99 1.06 -15.76 -2.95
C ILE A 99 -0.31 -15.75 -2.26
N LYS A 100 -0.32 -15.66 -0.93
CA LYS A 100 -1.57 -15.59 -0.16
C LYS A 100 -2.12 -14.16 -0.10
N LEU A 101 -3.37 -13.97 -0.54
CA LEU A 101 -4.07 -12.69 -0.41
C LEU A 101 -4.80 -12.60 0.95
N PHE A 102 -4.59 -11.49 1.65
CA PHE A 102 -5.37 -11.07 2.81
C PHE A 102 -6.08 -9.76 2.48
N GLN A 103 -7.40 -9.79 2.40
CA GLN A 103 -8.19 -8.61 2.03
C GLN A 103 -8.91 -8.05 3.26
N PHE A 104 -8.65 -6.78 3.55
CA PHE A 104 -9.23 -6.02 4.65
C PHE A 104 -9.88 -4.76 4.08
N GLY A 105 -11.12 -4.91 3.61
CA GLY A 105 -11.83 -3.81 2.94
C GLY A 105 -12.03 -2.61 3.85
N ILE A 106 -11.42 -1.47 3.50
CA ILE A 106 -11.65 -0.17 4.13
C ILE A 106 -12.23 0.75 3.07
N GLU A 107 -13.46 1.22 3.28
CA GLU A 107 -14.14 2.12 2.35
C GLU A 107 -13.35 3.43 2.17
N GLY A 108 -13.23 3.87 0.91
CA GLY A 108 -12.53 5.08 0.56
C GLY A 108 -13.46 6.28 0.54
N TYR A 109 -13.61 6.98 1.66
CA TYR A 109 -14.32 8.26 1.69
C TYR A 109 -13.36 9.45 1.48
N LYS A 110 -13.89 10.55 0.93
CA LYS A 110 -13.22 11.87 0.92
C LYS A 110 -13.45 12.57 2.27
N GLU A 111 -12.54 13.47 2.67
CA GLU A 111 -12.77 14.31 3.85
C GLU A 111 -14.03 15.17 3.63
N PRO A 112 -14.86 15.40 4.67
CA PRO A 112 -14.64 15.12 6.10
C PRO A 112 -15.14 13.75 6.60
N PHE A 113 -15.76 12.91 5.77
CA PHE A 113 -16.44 11.68 6.20
C PHE A 113 -15.53 10.44 6.27
N VAL A 114 -14.22 10.63 6.38
CA VAL A 114 -13.26 9.53 6.42
C VAL A 114 -13.42 8.74 7.72
N ASN A 115 -13.76 7.47 7.60
CA ASN A 115 -13.79 6.53 8.72
C ASN A 115 -12.88 5.34 8.42
N ILE A 116 -11.78 5.21 9.18
CA ILE A 116 -10.89 4.06 9.11
C ILE A 116 -11.22 3.16 10.32
N PRO A 117 -11.78 1.95 10.10
CA PRO A 117 -12.14 1.08 11.20
C PRO A 117 -10.88 0.59 11.94
N GLN A 118 -10.79 0.89 13.23
CA GLN A 118 -9.64 0.47 14.05
C GLN A 118 -9.47 -1.05 14.07
N ASP A 119 -10.57 -1.81 14.10
CA ASP A 119 -10.55 -3.27 14.14
C ASP A 119 -9.95 -3.86 12.86
N THR A 120 -10.31 -3.31 11.70
CA THR A 120 -9.76 -3.72 10.41
C THR A 120 -8.24 -3.48 10.35
N ILE A 121 -7.77 -2.32 10.79
CA ILE A 121 -6.33 -2.04 10.89
C ILE A 121 -5.64 -2.98 11.89
N ARG A 122 -6.29 -3.30 13.01
CA ARG A 122 -5.75 -4.24 14.00
C ARG A 122 -5.59 -5.65 13.45
N GLU A 123 -6.57 -6.17 12.73
CA GLU A 123 -6.47 -7.49 12.09
C GLU A 123 -5.40 -7.51 10.98
N ALA A 124 -5.32 -6.44 10.18
CA ALA A 124 -4.25 -6.30 9.19
C ALA A 124 -2.86 -6.27 9.85
N LEU A 125 -2.70 -5.55 10.96
CA LEU A 125 -1.44 -5.53 11.72
C LEU A 125 -1.04 -6.91 12.23
N LYS A 126 -1.99 -7.75 12.67
CA LYS A 126 -1.66 -9.12 13.08
C LYS A 126 -1.04 -9.94 11.95
N VAL A 127 -1.52 -9.76 10.71
CA VAL A 127 -0.94 -10.42 9.53
C VAL A 127 0.46 -9.88 9.25
N VAL A 128 0.65 -8.55 9.33
CA VAL A 128 1.98 -7.92 9.15
C VAL A 128 2.98 -8.40 10.20
N LEU A 129 2.56 -8.58 11.45
CA LEU A 129 3.44 -8.99 12.56
C LEU A 129 3.80 -10.48 12.52
N ASP A 130 3.05 -11.31 11.80
CA ASP A 130 3.34 -12.74 11.66
C ASP A 130 4.39 -12.97 10.55
N VAL A 131 5.62 -13.23 10.97
CA VAL A 131 6.77 -13.50 10.08
C VAL A 131 6.56 -14.64 9.09
N ARG A 132 5.62 -15.56 9.36
CA ARG A 132 5.29 -16.64 8.43
C ARG A 132 4.64 -16.13 7.15
N ASN A 133 4.19 -14.88 7.14
CA ASN A 133 3.63 -14.21 5.97
C ASN A 133 4.69 -13.43 5.16
N HIS A 134 5.93 -13.32 5.65
CA HIS A 134 6.97 -12.52 5.01
C HIS A 134 7.72 -13.29 3.90
N PRO A 135 8.15 -12.62 2.82
CA PRO A 135 7.97 -11.19 2.53
C PRO A 135 6.52 -10.82 2.18
N VAL A 136 6.02 -9.70 2.72
CA VAL A 136 4.63 -9.23 2.56
C VAL A 136 4.57 -7.87 1.88
N LEU A 137 3.63 -7.70 0.95
CA LEU A 137 3.32 -6.40 0.34
C LEU A 137 1.99 -5.86 0.88
N ILE A 138 2.00 -4.62 1.36
CA ILE A 138 0.81 -3.90 1.82
C ILE A 138 0.41 -2.89 0.74
N HIS A 139 -0.84 -2.95 0.25
CA HIS A 139 -1.31 -1.95 -0.69
C HIS A 139 -2.78 -1.56 -0.52
N CYS A 140 -3.12 -0.42 -1.13
CA CYS A 140 -4.49 0.02 -1.38
C CYS A 140 -4.57 0.50 -2.83
N LYS A 141 -5.46 1.44 -3.19
CA LYS A 141 -5.52 2.03 -4.54
C LYS A 141 -4.22 2.77 -4.90
N ARG A 142 -3.82 3.75 -4.08
CA ARG A 142 -2.65 4.62 -4.36
C ARG A 142 -1.49 4.48 -3.37
N GLY A 143 -1.64 3.64 -2.35
CA GLY A 143 -0.60 3.44 -1.33
C GLY A 143 -0.39 4.63 -0.39
N LYS A 144 -1.37 5.54 -0.31
CA LYS A 144 -1.31 6.80 0.46
C LYS A 144 -2.01 6.68 1.82
N HIS A 145 -3.34 6.78 1.84
CA HIS A 145 -4.15 6.91 3.06
C HIS A 145 -4.24 5.60 3.86
N ARG A 146 -4.99 4.60 3.35
CA ARG A 146 -5.21 3.30 4.03
C ARG A 146 -3.90 2.59 4.37
N THR A 147 -3.01 2.48 3.38
CA THR A 147 -1.66 1.91 3.56
C THR A 147 -0.85 2.74 4.56
N GLY A 148 -0.92 4.07 4.47
CA GLY A 148 -0.23 4.98 5.38
C GLY A 148 -0.67 4.82 6.83
N CYS A 149 -1.97 4.69 7.10
CA CYS A 149 -2.50 4.44 8.44
C CYS A 149 -2.01 3.11 9.00
N LEU A 150 -2.05 2.03 8.20
CA LEU A 150 -1.55 0.73 8.63
C LEU A 150 -0.04 0.78 8.93
N VAL A 151 0.76 1.36 8.04
CA VAL A 151 2.20 1.52 8.21
C VAL A 151 2.53 2.42 9.40
N GLY A 152 1.82 3.52 9.60
CA GLY A 152 2.05 4.41 10.73
C GLY A 152 1.69 3.77 12.07
N CYS A 153 0.61 2.98 12.14
CA CYS A 153 0.32 2.17 13.31
C CYS A 153 1.40 1.10 13.56
N PHE A 154 1.97 0.51 12.49
CA PHE A 154 3.13 -0.37 12.61
C PHE A 154 4.37 0.36 13.16
N ARG A 155 4.70 1.57 12.67
CA ARG A 155 5.78 2.40 13.23
C ARG A 155 5.58 2.74 14.71
N LYS A 156 4.33 2.98 15.10
CA LYS A 156 3.97 3.23 16.51
C LYS A 156 4.26 2.01 17.39
N LEU A 157 4.05 0.78 16.87
CA LEU A 157 4.47 -0.45 17.55
C LEU A 157 5.99 -0.55 17.67
N GLN A 158 6.72 -0.08 16.66
CA GLN A 158 8.19 0.06 16.67
C GLN A 158 8.68 1.20 17.59
N ARG A 159 7.78 1.85 18.34
CA ARG A 159 8.08 2.96 19.28
C ARG A 159 8.69 4.20 18.62
N TRP A 160 8.38 4.45 17.36
CA TRP A 160 8.71 5.73 16.72
C TRP A 160 7.97 6.88 17.40
N CYS A 161 8.57 8.07 17.44
CA CYS A 161 7.85 9.26 17.87
C CYS A 161 6.83 9.67 16.80
N LEU A 162 5.70 10.26 17.23
CA LEU A 162 4.61 10.61 16.32
C LEU A 162 5.06 11.56 15.19
N THR A 163 5.99 12.47 15.47
CA THR A 163 6.56 13.36 14.45
C THR A 163 7.20 12.58 13.31
N SER A 164 8.01 11.55 13.59
CA SER A 164 8.61 10.72 12.54
C SER A 164 7.59 9.84 11.82
N VAL A 165 6.55 9.37 12.53
CA VAL A 165 5.45 8.63 11.90
C VAL A 165 4.70 9.52 10.91
N PHE A 166 4.40 10.76 11.30
CA PHE A 166 3.70 11.70 10.44
C PHE A 166 4.54 12.18 9.27
N ASP A 167 5.84 12.40 9.47
CA ASP A 167 6.78 12.74 8.40
C ASP A 167 6.83 11.63 7.32
N GLU A 168 6.95 10.36 7.74
CA GLU A 168 6.89 9.23 6.81
C GLU A 168 5.54 9.18 6.08
N TYR A 169 4.43 9.30 6.79
CA TYR A 169 3.10 9.33 6.19
C TYR A 169 2.95 10.44 5.14
N GLN A 170 3.34 11.67 5.48
CA GLN A 170 3.24 12.84 4.62
C GLN A 170 4.12 12.69 3.38
N ARG A 171 5.30 12.07 3.51
CA ARG A 171 6.18 11.79 2.37
C ARG A 171 5.50 10.92 1.31
N PHE A 172 4.74 9.90 1.71
CA PHE A 172 4.03 9.02 0.77
C PHE A 172 2.69 9.58 0.31
N ALA A 173 1.97 10.30 1.17
CA ALA A 173 0.70 10.92 0.79
C ALA A 173 0.87 12.19 -0.07
N ALA A 174 2.02 12.85 0.04
CA ALA A 174 2.39 14.09 -0.64
C ALA A 174 1.28 15.15 -0.50
N ALA A 175 0.94 15.83 -1.59
CA ALA A 175 -0.11 16.87 -1.63
C ALA A 175 -1.51 16.38 -1.21
N LYS A 176 -1.73 15.06 -1.08
CA LYS A 176 -3.01 14.46 -0.66
C LYS A 176 -2.97 13.98 0.80
N ALA A 177 -2.01 14.42 1.62
CA ALA A 177 -1.94 14.09 3.04
C ALA A 177 -3.18 14.60 3.81
N ARG A 178 -3.77 13.72 4.62
CA ARG A 178 -4.97 14.01 5.42
C ARG A 178 -4.60 14.20 6.89
N VAL A 179 -5.23 15.19 7.54
CA VAL A 179 -5.08 15.37 8.99
C VAL A 179 -5.84 14.27 9.74
N THR A 180 -6.98 13.82 9.18
CA THR A 180 -7.79 12.75 9.76
C THR A 180 -7.01 11.44 9.92
N ASP A 181 -6.18 11.08 8.93
CA ASP A 181 -5.31 9.91 8.99
C ASP A 181 -4.25 10.02 10.10
N GLN A 182 -3.64 11.19 10.25
CA GLN A 182 -2.66 11.46 11.32
C GLN A 182 -3.30 11.38 12.70
N ARG A 183 -4.50 11.96 12.84
CA ARG A 183 -5.27 11.88 14.09
C ARG A 183 -5.67 10.45 14.41
N PHE A 184 -6.02 9.65 13.41
CA PHE A 184 -6.26 8.22 13.58
C PHE A 184 -5.01 7.50 14.14
N MET A 185 -3.84 7.71 13.52
CA MET A 185 -2.58 7.10 13.97
C MET A 185 -2.20 7.53 15.41
N GLU A 186 -2.43 8.80 15.76
CA GLU A 186 -2.24 9.34 17.10
C GLU A 186 -3.10 8.61 18.14
N LEU A 187 -4.39 8.42 17.84
CA LEU A 187 -5.37 7.84 18.77
C LEU A 187 -5.39 6.31 18.77
N PHE A 188 -4.80 5.65 17.77
CA PHE A 188 -4.80 4.19 17.67
C PHE A 188 -4.11 3.55 18.89
N ASP A 189 -4.84 2.74 19.65
CA ASP A 189 -4.28 2.03 20.80
C ASP A 189 -3.49 0.79 20.36
N VAL A 190 -2.18 0.82 20.65
CA VAL A 190 -1.24 -0.27 20.36
C VAL A 190 -1.11 -1.26 21.51
N SER A 191 -1.69 -0.98 22.68
CA SER A 191 -1.53 -1.78 23.90
C SER A 191 -1.93 -3.24 23.70
N SER A 192 -3.03 -3.49 22.98
CA SER A 192 -3.57 -4.82 22.69
C SER A 192 -2.66 -5.70 21.82
N LEU A 193 -1.66 -5.12 21.16
CA LEU A 193 -0.74 -5.82 20.24
C LEU A 193 0.66 -6.00 20.83
N LYS A 194 0.98 -5.40 21.98
CA LYS A 194 2.32 -5.44 22.59
C LYS A 194 2.77 -6.84 23.01
N HIS A 195 1.84 -7.77 23.21
CA HIS A 195 2.13 -9.15 23.59
C HIS A 195 2.50 -10.02 22.39
N LEU A 196 2.33 -9.53 21.16
CA LEU A 196 2.78 -10.26 19.98
C LEU A 196 4.30 -10.14 19.86
N PRO A 197 5.03 -11.25 19.70
CA PRO A 197 6.48 -11.21 19.57
C PRO A 197 6.84 -10.48 18.27
N MET A 198 7.37 -9.26 18.40
CA MET A 198 8.07 -8.60 17.30
C MET A 198 9.46 -9.21 17.23
N SER A 199 9.67 -10.16 16.32
CA SER A 199 11.03 -10.55 15.96
C SER A 199 11.64 -9.40 15.15
N PHE A 200 12.21 -8.43 15.85
CA PHE A 200 13.08 -7.45 15.22
C PHE A 200 14.23 -8.23 14.58
N SER A 201 14.25 -8.29 13.26
CA SER A 201 15.43 -8.75 12.55
C SER A 201 16.48 -7.63 12.59
N CYS A 202 16.97 -7.31 13.80
CA CYS A 202 18.34 -6.84 13.91
C CYS A 202 19.18 -8.06 13.51
N SER A 203 19.63 -8.07 12.26
CA SER A 203 20.60 -9.06 11.81
C SER A 203 21.70 -9.16 12.83
N ARG A 204 21.95 -10.38 13.29
CA ARG A 204 23.25 -10.81 13.78
C ARG A 204 24.30 -10.21 12.82
N ARG A 205 25.01 -9.19 13.28
CA ARG A 205 26.29 -8.77 12.73
C ARG A 205 27.37 -9.40 13.60
#